data_AF-A0A7C1V3R1-F1
#
_entry.id   AF-A0A7C1V3R1-F1
#
_cell.length_a   1.000
_cell.length_b   1.000
_cell.length_c   1.000
_cell.angle_alpha   90.00
_cell.angle_beta   90.00
_cell.angle_gamma   90.00
#
_symmetry.space_group_name_H-M   'P 1'
#
loop_
_entity.id
_entity.type
_entity.pdbx_description
1 polymer ?
#
loop_
_entity_poly.entity_id
_entity_poly.type
_entity_poly.pdbx_seq_one_letter_code
_entity_poly.pdbx_strand_id
1 'polypeptide(L)'
;MYITKIKKGWLELDSEIIKQGKCVYCGACGAFCANIKFDFDKEIPIEDGSCKDVNTCRDGFGLCYNLCLKTGTEQIPLSLLDKWVFGKKQDKILGHFIDIVSVKLTDSARENLPMEAGPLTALLSIAMEEGLIDCSIITDKDDNYRPFPILGTNRKELFKGVGYKPTQSPTLSLVGDAINKEHTDIAVVGTPCQIQALKKLQNHPGFDFEAFDLVSLTIGTFCFGTFYNQSLTNCFKEYGINNKEIIKVATDNNKFNMKIFTNNSTTEIPLNLIYEKAIRNACFSCSDYTSSFADISIGNIGSEEGWRTLIIRTERGKEVFDLALEKGVFKTNVISKDNEDILLQLTRNKTEIVKIESIVDHSPEIKSFLIRNERISMAYRPGMFVIIWLPDMDFLPMSISNIEGNLIEITVQKIGEGTTKLFELRKGDSIGIRGPFGNYWNYDDANNILLVGGGMGIAALTSLIRPLKQNKKNVTITIGAKDKISLIFADRLLELIPDTLCSTDDGSRGKKCFVTDTIEEILTHNSIDLIITCGPEIMMKKVIETAELKNIKVQASLERKMKCGVGLCGSCCIGKNNNVSICKTGPIFSSSDLKSFPQFGTYSKS
;
A
#
# COMPACT_ATOMS: atom_id res chain seq x y z
N MET A 1 -9.27 23.66 6.75
CA MET A 1 -8.46 23.74 5.51
C MET A 1 -9.41 24.18 4.43
N TYR A 2 -9.23 25.37 3.87
CA TYR A 2 -10.09 25.89 2.80
C TYR A 2 -9.53 25.39 1.46
N ILE A 3 -10.24 24.48 0.79
CA ILE A 3 -9.93 24.11 -0.60
C ILE A 3 -10.55 25.18 -1.49
N THR A 4 -9.72 25.89 -2.25
CA THR A 4 -10.18 26.90 -3.23
C THR A 4 -10.50 26.25 -4.56
N LYS A 5 -11.56 26.72 -5.25
CA LYS A 5 -11.84 26.32 -6.64
C LYS A 5 -10.62 26.66 -7.52
N ILE A 6 -10.14 25.68 -8.29
CA ILE A 6 -9.12 25.94 -9.30
C ILE A 6 -9.82 26.30 -10.61
N LYS A 7 -9.41 27.39 -11.25
CA LYS A 7 -9.86 27.78 -12.59
C LYS A 7 -9.15 26.96 -13.67
N LYS A 8 -9.40 25.65 -13.69
CA LYS A 8 -8.90 24.67 -14.66
C LYS A 8 -10.06 23.76 -15.06
N GLY A 9 -10.10 23.29 -16.29
CA GLY A 9 -11.17 22.44 -16.79
C GLY A 9 -10.64 21.29 -17.63
N TRP A 10 -11.32 21.02 -18.75
CA TRP A 10 -11.07 19.82 -19.54
C TRP A 10 -9.66 19.78 -20.12
N LEU A 11 -9.16 20.90 -20.66
CA LEU A 11 -7.84 20.97 -21.28
C LEU A 11 -6.72 20.59 -20.30
N GLU A 12 -6.79 21.09 -19.06
CA GLU A 12 -5.82 20.75 -18.03
C GLU A 12 -6.04 19.34 -17.49
N LEU A 13 -7.29 18.87 -17.41
CA LEU A 13 -7.57 17.48 -17.00
C LEU A 13 -6.96 16.49 -18.01
N ASP A 14 -7.15 16.76 -19.30
CA ASP A 14 -6.60 15.95 -20.38
C ASP A 14 -5.08 15.95 -20.39
N SER A 15 -4.46 17.13 -20.37
CA SER A 15 -3.00 17.26 -20.45
C SER A 15 -2.25 16.83 -19.19
N GLU A 16 -2.77 17.11 -17.98
CA GLU A 16 -2.06 16.86 -16.72
C GLU A 16 -2.36 15.49 -16.11
N ILE A 17 -3.53 14.89 -16.43
CA ILE A 17 -4.00 13.64 -15.82
C ILE A 17 -4.18 12.53 -16.85
N ILE A 18 -5.00 12.73 -17.89
CA ILE A 18 -5.39 11.67 -18.82
C ILE A 18 -4.17 11.24 -19.66
N LYS A 19 -3.56 12.18 -20.38
CA LYS A 19 -2.37 11.94 -21.22
C LYS A 19 -1.13 11.54 -20.43
N GLN A 20 -1.07 11.88 -19.14
CA GLN A 20 0.01 11.44 -18.23
C GLN A 20 -0.22 10.04 -17.65
N GLY A 21 -1.28 9.32 -18.05
CA GLY A 21 -1.59 7.98 -17.55
C GLY A 21 -2.00 7.93 -16.07
N LYS A 22 -2.32 9.08 -15.45
CA LYS A 22 -2.74 9.17 -14.03
C LYS A 22 -4.22 8.86 -13.84
N CYS A 23 -5.03 8.89 -14.91
CA CYS A 23 -6.46 8.66 -14.84
C CYS A 23 -6.79 7.23 -14.34
N VAL A 24 -7.61 7.14 -13.28
CA VAL A 24 -8.12 5.87 -12.74
C VAL A 24 -9.45 5.44 -13.36
N TYR A 25 -9.94 6.16 -14.38
CA TYR A 25 -11.21 5.86 -15.07
C TYR A 25 -12.41 5.63 -14.13
N CYS A 26 -12.55 6.47 -13.08
CA CYS A 26 -13.61 6.30 -12.07
C CYS A 26 -14.98 6.88 -12.46
N GLY A 27 -15.05 7.76 -13.47
CA GLY A 27 -16.29 8.39 -13.93
C GLY A 27 -16.63 9.75 -13.32
N ALA A 28 -15.99 10.17 -12.23
CA ALA A 28 -16.39 11.38 -11.48
C ALA A 28 -16.39 12.66 -12.32
N CYS A 29 -15.47 12.79 -13.29
CA CYS A 29 -15.39 13.94 -14.17
C CYS A 29 -16.62 14.13 -15.07
N GLY A 30 -17.38 13.05 -15.35
CA GLY A 30 -18.58 13.07 -16.18
C GLY A 30 -19.89 12.97 -15.39
N ALA A 31 -19.83 12.86 -14.06
CA ALA A 31 -21.02 12.62 -13.23
C ALA A 31 -22.14 13.66 -13.41
N PHE A 32 -21.77 14.92 -13.65
CA PHE A 32 -22.69 16.05 -13.85
C PHE A 32 -22.38 16.84 -15.13
N CYS A 33 -21.80 16.19 -16.15
CA CYS A 33 -21.40 16.86 -17.38
C CYS A 33 -21.84 16.04 -18.60
N ALA A 34 -22.83 16.56 -19.35
CA ALA A 34 -23.32 15.91 -20.57
C ALA A 34 -22.25 15.81 -21.67
N ASN A 35 -21.28 16.73 -21.67
CA ASN A 35 -20.25 16.88 -22.69
C ASN A 35 -19.10 15.87 -22.53
N ILE A 36 -18.98 15.22 -21.36
CA ILE A 36 -17.97 14.18 -21.12
C ILE A 36 -18.61 12.82 -21.28
N LYS A 37 -18.12 12.07 -22.26
CA LYS A 37 -18.44 10.66 -22.52
C LYS A 37 -17.26 9.78 -22.13
N PHE A 38 -17.46 8.48 -22.21
CA PHE A 38 -16.45 7.48 -21.82
C PHE A 38 -16.26 6.48 -22.95
N ASP A 39 -15.00 6.35 -23.39
CA ASP A 39 -14.60 5.36 -24.37
C ASP A 39 -14.24 4.06 -23.65
N PHE A 40 -15.14 3.08 -23.74
CA PHE A 40 -14.97 1.76 -23.12
C PHE A 40 -13.87 0.93 -23.78
N ASP A 41 -13.53 1.20 -25.05
CA ASP A 41 -12.46 0.53 -25.78
C ASP A 41 -11.09 1.02 -25.36
N LYS A 42 -10.94 2.29 -24.99
CA LYS A 42 -9.67 2.91 -24.56
C LYS A 42 -9.56 3.16 -23.06
N GLU A 43 -10.67 3.04 -22.34
CA GLU A 43 -10.79 3.35 -20.91
C GLU A 43 -10.33 4.78 -20.57
N ILE A 44 -10.77 5.74 -21.37
CA ILE A 44 -10.53 7.18 -21.16
C ILE A 44 -11.83 7.97 -21.25
N PRO A 45 -11.99 9.04 -20.46
CA PRO A 45 -13.05 10.01 -20.73
C PRO A 45 -12.71 10.78 -22.02
N ILE A 46 -13.74 11.18 -22.76
CA ILE A 46 -13.66 11.96 -23.99
C ILE A 46 -14.65 13.12 -23.87
N GLU A 47 -14.23 14.31 -24.30
CA GLU A 47 -15.09 15.48 -24.36
C GLU A 47 -15.54 15.75 -25.81
N ASP A 48 -16.75 16.24 -25.99
CA ASP A 48 -17.43 16.37 -27.29
C ASP A 48 -16.95 17.53 -28.18
N GLY A 49 -16.01 18.34 -27.70
CA GLY A 49 -15.43 19.49 -28.39
C GLY A 49 -15.94 20.84 -27.89
N SER A 50 -17.00 20.88 -27.08
CA SER A 50 -17.57 22.12 -26.55
C SER A 50 -16.66 22.87 -25.59
N CYS A 51 -15.69 22.20 -24.95
CA CYS A 51 -14.78 22.77 -23.95
C CYS A 51 -13.39 23.10 -24.52
N LYS A 52 -13.18 23.00 -25.84
CA LYS A 52 -11.86 23.13 -26.49
C LYS A 52 -11.24 24.53 -26.37
N ASP A 53 -12.05 25.58 -26.43
CA ASP A 53 -11.56 26.96 -26.48
C ASP A 53 -11.85 27.76 -25.19
N VAL A 54 -12.89 27.38 -24.44
CA VAL A 54 -13.29 28.01 -23.18
C VAL A 54 -13.96 26.98 -22.25
N ASN A 55 -13.81 27.16 -20.93
CA ASN A 55 -14.56 26.36 -19.96
C ASN A 55 -16.05 26.73 -20.01
N THR A 56 -16.86 25.85 -20.59
CA THR A 56 -18.33 26.02 -20.74
C THR A 56 -19.13 25.60 -19.52
N CYS A 57 -18.45 25.17 -18.45
CA CYS A 57 -19.08 24.76 -17.20
C CYS A 57 -19.87 25.93 -16.58
N ARG A 58 -21.08 25.65 -16.06
CA ARG A 58 -22.00 26.61 -15.42
C ARG A 58 -21.32 27.58 -14.44
N ASP A 59 -20.28 27.11 -13.74
CA ASP A 59 -19.54 27.87 -12.73
C ASP A 59 -18.25 28.52 -13.25
N GLY A 60 -17.79 28.21 -14.48
CA GLY A 60 -16.54 28.73 -15.05
C GLY A 60 -15.24 28.15 -14.44
N PHE A 61 -15.35 27.23 -13.48
CA PHE A 61 -14.21 26.63 -12.76
C PHE A 61 -13.89 25.19 -13.17
N GLY A 62 -14.58 24.60 -14.15
CA GLY A 62 -14.28 23.25 -14.63
C GLY A 62 -14.49 22.15 -13.58
N LEU A 63 -15.73 21.68 -13.45
CA LEU A 63 -16.12 20.60 -12.54
C LEU A 63 -15.28 19.33 -12.74
N CYS A 64 -15.01 18.96 -13.99
CA CYS A 64 -14.25 17.75 -14.33
C CYS A 64 -12.85 17.72 -13.71
N TYR A 65 -12.14 18.85 -13.72
CA TYR A 65 -10.82 18.97 -13.11
C TYR A 65 -10.91 18.96 -11.58
N ASN A 66 -11.84 19.72 -11.01
CA ASN A 66 -11.96 19.84 -9.56
C ASN A 66 -12.52 18.57 -8.90
N LEU A 67 -13.33 17.76 -9.59
CA LEU A 67 -13.83 16.47 -9.11
C LEU A 67 -12.82 15.32 -9.29
N CYS A 68 -11.80 15.49 -10.15
CA CYS A 68 -10.81 14.45 -10.35
C CYS A 68 -9.99 14.25 -9.06
N LEU A 69 -9.87 13.00 -8.60
CA LEU A 69 -9.08 12.67 -7.40
C LEU A 69 -7.56 12.81 -7.61
N LYS A 70 -7.11 13.03 -8.85
CA LYS A 70 -5.69 13.11 -9.23
C LYS A 70 -5.19 14.53 -9.49
N THR A 71 -6.03 15.56 -9.38
CA THR A 71 -5.67 16.96 -9.66
C THR A 71 -5.10 17.70 -8.44
N GLY A 72 -4.33 18.76 -8.72
CA GLY A 72 -3.32 19.36 -7.84
C GLY A 72 -3.77 20.50 -6.91
N THR A 73 -4.98 20.52 -6.37
CA THR A 73 -5.32 21.38 -5.20
C THR A 73 -4.65 20.93 -3.89
N GLU A 74 -3.54 20.19 -4.03
CA GLU A 74 -3.10 19.05 -3.24
C GLU A 74 -4.16 17.93 -3.20
N GLN A 75 -3.72 16.66 -3.30
CA GLN A 75 -4.54 15.49 -2.99
C GLN A 75 -5.47 15.83 -1.84
N ILE A 76 -6.78 15.53 -1.87
CA ILE A 76 -7.60 15.72 -0.66
C ILE A 76 -6.81 15.04 0.43
N PRO A 77 -6.28 15.77 1.43
CA PRO A 77 -5.46 15.12 2.42
C PRO A 77 -6.35 14.03 3.00
N LEU A 78 -5.84 12.81 3.14
CA LEU A 78 -6.67 11.72 3.68
C LEU A 78 -7.32 12.18 4.99
N SER A 79 -6.58 12.97 5.78
CA SER A 79 -7.06 13.66 6.98
C SER A 79 -8.28 14.59 6.80
N LEU A 80 -8.46 15.19 5.63
CA LEU A 80 -9.64 15.98 5.28
C LEU A 80 -10.81 15.09 4.85
N LEU A 81 -10.57 14.05 4.04
CA LEU A 81 -11.59 13.03 3.78
C LEU A 81 -12.05 12.38 5.08
N ASP A 82 -11.13 12.08 6.00
CA ASP A 82 -11.46 11.52 7.31
C ASP A 82 -12.38 12.46 8.09
N LYS A 83 -12.06 13.75 8.09
CA LYS A 83 -12.90 14.74 8.77
C LYS A 83 -14.28 14.85 8.12
N TRP A 84 -14.38 14.78 6.80
CA TRP A 84 -15.66 14.84 6.10
C TRP A 84 -16.52 13.60 6.33
N VAL A 85 -15.92 12.41 6.26
CA VAL A 85 -16.65 11.14 6.35
C VAL A 85 -16.91 10.72 7.80
N PHE A 86 -15.96 10.96 8.71
CA PHE A 86 -16.00 10.45 10.08
C PHE A 86 -15.97 11.54 11.16
N GLY A 87 -15.86 12.82 10.79
CA GLY A 87 -15.80 13.94 11.73
C GLY A 87 -14.46 14.08 12.49
N LYS A 88 -13.49 13.19 12.26
CA LYS A 88 -12.21 13.12 13.00
C LYS A 88 -11.05 12.77 12.08
N LYS A 89 -9.81 13.04 12.50
CA LYS A 89 -8.60 12.64 11.75
C LYS A 89 -8.33 11.14 11.93
N GLN A 90 -7.73 10.49 10.91
CA GLN A 90 -7.25 9.12 11.00
C GLN A 90 -6.18 8.96 12.08
N ASP A 91 -6.40 7.97 12.95
CA ASP A 91 -5.51 7.51 14.01
C ASP A 91 -5.12 6.03 13.84
N LYS A 92 -5.80 5.30 12.95
CA LYS A 92 -5.61 3.86 12.68
C LYS A 92 -5.11 3.60 11.26
N ILE A 93 -4.23 2.61 11.10
CA ILE A 93 -3.64 2.24 9.80
C ILE A 93 -4.69 1.74 8.80
N LEU A 94 -5.70 0.98 9.25
CA LEU A 94 -6.80 0.46 8.41
C LEU A 94 -7.87 1.51 8.02
N GLY A 95 -7.65 2.77 8.39
CA GLY A 95 -8.68 3.80 8.37
C GLY A 95 -9.63 3.68 9.56
N HIS A 96 -10.66 4.50 9.57
CA HIS A 96 -11.71 4.45 10.59
C HIS A 96 -12.59 3.21 10.39
N PHE A 97 -12.92 2.56 11.50
CA PHE A 97 -13.87 1.47 11.54
C PHE A 97 -14.49 1.30 12.93
N ILE A 98 -15.71 0.78 12.93
CA ILE A 98 -16.48 0.35 14.10
C ILE A 98 -16.13 -1.10 14.43
N ASP A 99 -16.15 -1.99 13.44
CA ASP A 99 -15.90 -3.42 13.63
C ASP A 99 -15.31 -4.09 12.37
N ILE A 100 -14.64 -5.23 12.56
CA ILE A 100 -14.09 -6.08 11.49
C ILE A 100 -14.56 -7.52 11.74
N VAL A 101 -15.35 -8.05 10.81
CA VAL A 101 -16.01 -9.35 10.96
C VAL A 101 -15.77 -10.23 9.74
N SER A 102 -15.61 -11.53 9.96
CA SER A 102 -15.64 -12.52 8.88
C SER A 102 -17.07 -13.02 8.69
N VAL A 103 -17.57 -13.03 7.46
CA VAL A 103 -18.95 -13.43 7.16
C VAL A 103 -19.03 -14.47 6.04
N LYS A 104 -20.07 -15.29 6.11
CA LYS A 104 -20.45 -16.24 5.07
C LYS A 104 -21.97 -16.25 4.93
N LEU A 105 -22.46 -16.39 3.70
CA LEU A 105 -23.90 -16.52 3.45
C LEU A 105 -24.45 -17.78 4.12
N THR A 106 -25.62 -17.66 4.74
CA THR A 106 -26.40 -18.81 5.22
C THR A 106 -26.96 -19.61 4.05
N ASP A 107 -27.33 -20.86 4.32
CA ASP A 107 -27.90 -21.75 3.30
C ASP A 107 -29.27 -21.23 2.81
N SER A 108 -30.07 -20.64 3.71
CA SER A 108 -31.33 -19.96 3.37
C SER A 108 -31.14 -18.70 2.52
N ALA A 109 -30.10 -17.90 2.80
CA ALA A 109 -29.78 -16.74 1.97
C ALA A 109 -29.35 -17.15 0.55
N ARG A 110 -28.65 -18.29 0.43
CA ARG A 110 -28.20 -18.82 -0.87
C ARG A 110 -29.36 -19.21 -1.79
N GLU A 111 -30.49 -19.68 -1.25
CA GLU A 111 -31.68 -20.02 -2.06
C GLU A 111 -32.25 -18.81 -2.82
N ASN A 112 -32.01 -17.61 -2.31
CA ASN A 112 -32.57 -16.35 -2.81
C ASN A 112 -31.57 -15.53 -3.64
N LEU A 113 -30.36 -16.04 -3.85
CA LEU A 113 -29.26 -15.34 -4.49
C LEU A 113 -28.64 -16.18 -5.61
N PRO A 114 -28.08 -15.56 -6.66
CA PRO A 114 -27.31 -16.28 -7.67
C PRO A 114 -26.15 -17.08 -7.03
N MET A 115 -25.80 -18.22 -7.63
CA MET A 115 -24.76 -19.11 -7.11
C MET A 115 -23.41 -18.41 -6.85
N GLU A 116 -23.06 -17.45 -7.70
CA GLU A 116 -21.81 -16.68 -7.63
C GLU A 116 -21.92 -15.39 -6.79
N ALA A 117 -23.11 -15.08 -6.28
CA ALA A 117 -23.32 -13.91 -5.44
C ALA A 117 -22.61 -14.08 -4.08
N GLY A 118 -21.96 -13.01 -3.65
CA GLY A 118 -21.30 -12.94 -2.35
C GLY A 118 -22.05 -12.05 -1.36
N PRO A 119 -21.47 -11.85 -0.16
CA PRO A 119 -22.06 -10.98 0.87
C PRO A 119 -22.37 -9.55 0.41
N LEU A 120 -21.59 -8.97 -0.53
CA LEU A 120 -21.87 -7.65 -1.11
C LEU A 120 -23.25 -7.61 -1.77
N THR A 121 -23.55 -8.57 -2.64
CA THR A 121 -24.83 -8.63 -3.35
C THR A 121 -25.98 -8.85 -2.37
N ALA A 122 -25.76 -9.63 -1.31
CA ALA A 122 -26.76 -9.86 -0.27
C ALA A 122 -27.07 -8.58 0.53
N LEU A 123 -26.04 -7.79 0.90
CA LEU A 123 -26.21 -6.49 1.57
C LEU A 123 -27.04 -5.52 0.72
N LEU A 124 -26.78 -5.44 -0.59
CA LEU A 124 -27.57 -4.59 -1.48
C LEU A 124 -29.00 -5.07 -1.64
N SER A 125 -29.19 -6.40 -1.78
CA SER A 125 -30.53 -6.99 -1.93
C SER A 125 -31.38 -6.68 -0.71
N ILE A 126 -30.84 -6.88 0.50
CA ILE A 126 -31.59 -6.66 1.74
C ILE A 126 -31.82 -5.18 2.02
N ALA A 127 -30.84 -4.32 1.74
CA ALA A 127 -31.01 -2.88 1.87
C ALA A 127 -32.11 -2.35 0.94
N MET A 128 -32.20 -2.88 -0.28
CA MET A 128 -33.24 -2.49 -1.25
C MET A 128 -34.61 -3.05 -0.87
N GLU A 129 -34.69 -4.30 -0.41
CA GLU A 129 -35.94 -4.94 0.02
C GLU A 129 -36.59 -4.24 1.22
N GLU A 130 -35.76 -3.74 2.15
CA GLU A 130 -36.23 -3.05 3.35
C GLU A 130 -36.33 -1.53 3.15
N GLY A 131 -36.14 -1.05 1.91
CA GLY A 131 -36.31 0.36 1.55
C GLY A 131 -35.24 1.30 2.11
N LEU A 132 -34.10 0.78 2.54
CA LEU A 132 -32.95 1.61 2.92
C LEU A 132 -32.29 2.25 1.71
N ILE A 133 -32.40 1.62 0.53
CA ILE A 133 -31.93 2.16 -0.75
C ILE A 133 -33.00 1.97 -1.82
N ASP A 134 -33.11 2.90 -2.76
CA ASP A 134 -34.03 2.80 -3.89
C ASP A 134 -33.35 2.31 -5.18
N CYS A 135 -32.04 2.49 -5.27
CA CYS A 135 -31.23 2.05 -6.39
C CYS A 135 -29.77 1.80 -5.97
N SER A 136 -29.03 1.10 -6.83
CA SER A 136 -27.59 0.97 -6.66
C SER A 136 -26.84 1.13 -7.98
N ILE A 137 -25.80 1.95 -7.96
CA ILE A 137 -24.82 2.03 -9.04
C ILE A 137 -23.81 0.90 -8.85
N ILE A 138 -23.85 -0.06 -9.79
CA ILE A 138 -23.01 -1.27 -9.78
C ILE A 138 -22.33 -1.45 -11.14
N THR A 139 -21.49 -2.48 -11.26
CA THR A 139 -20.71 -2.76 -12.48
C THR A 139 -21.10 -4.10 -13.09
N ASP A 140 -21.71 -4.05 -14.27
CA ASP A 140 -21.93 -5.21 -15.13
C ASP A 140 -20.72 -5.43 -16.04
N LYS A 141 -20.80 -6.40 -16.95
CA LYS A 141 -19.83 -6.68 -18.00
C LYS A 141 -20.51 -6.85 -19.34
N ASP A 142 -19.83 -6.46 -20.42
CA ASP A 142 -20.29 -6.74 -21.77
C ASP A 142 -19.85 -8.13 -22.26
N ASP A 143 -20.13 -8.42 -23.53
CA ASP A 143 -19.78 -9.70 -24.17
C ASP A 143 -18.27 -9.97 -24.22
N ASN A 144 -17.41 -8.94 -24.13
CA ASN A 144 -15.95 -9.10 -24.09
C ASN A 144 -15.41 -9.09 -22.65
N TYR A 145 -16.28 -9.33 -21.66
CA TYR A 145 -15.99 -9.28 -20.22
C TYR A 145 -15.52 -7.90 -19.74
N ARG A 146 -15.89 -6.84 -20.46
CA ARG A 146 -15.47 -5.47 -20.15
C ARG A 146 -16.49 -4.81 -19.24
N PRO A 147 -16.07 -4.21 -18.13
CA PRO A 147 -16.97 -3.67 -17.15
C PRO A 147 -17.58 -2.35 -17.61
N PHE A 148 -18.87 -2.17 -17.37
CA PHE A 148 -19.58 -0.91 -17.57
C PHE A 148 -20.57 -0.67 -16.43
N PRO A 149 -20.88 0.60 -16.11
CA PRO A 149 -21.73 0.91 -14.98
C PRO A 149 -23.19 0.74 -15.35
N ILE A 150 -24.00 0.27 -14.41
CA ILE A 150 -25.45 0.21 -14.54
C ILE A 150 -26.11 0.76 -13.28
N LEU A 151 -27.33 1.25 -13.43
CA LEU A 151 -28.22 1.58 -12.33
C LEU A 151 -29.16 0.38 -12.09
N GLY A 152 -28.99 -0.30 -10.97
CA GLY A 152 -29.86 -1.40 -10.55
C GLY A 152 -30.98 -0.87 -9.66
N THR A 153 -32.22 -1.01 -10.12
CA THR A 153 -33.46 -0.54 -9.44
C THR A 153 -34.28 -1.69 -8.84
N ASN A 154 -33.83 -2.92 -9.06
CA ASN A 154 -34.47 -4.13 -8.53
C ASN A 154 -33.43 -5.26 -8.38
N ARG A 155 -33.80 -6.31 -7.64
CA ARG A 155 -32.92 -7.46 -7.36
C ARG A 155 -32.32 -8.10 -8.60
N LYS A 156 -33.10 -8.28 -9.68
CA LYS A 156 -32.61 -8.92 -10.92
C LYS A 156 -31.52 -8.07 -11.58
N GLU A 157 -31.65 -6.76 -11.54
CA GLU A 157 -30.61 -5.85 -12.03
C GLU A 157 -29.38 -5.84 -11.13
N LEU A 158 -29.56 -5.89 -9.79
CA LEU A 158 -28.43 -6.00 -8.85
C LEU A 158 -27.55 -7.23 -9.15
N PHE A 159 -28.16 -8.33 -9.58
CA PHE A 159 -27.46 -9.58 -9.87
C PHE A 159 -26.54 -9.50 -11.10
N LYS A 160 -26.74 -8.55 -12.01
CA LYS A 160 -25.80 -8.27 -13.11
C LYS A 160 -24.42 -7.81 -12.58
N GLY A 161 -24.41 -7.24 -11.39
CA GLY A 161 -23.19 -6.83 -10.68
C GLY A 161 -22.32 -7.98 -10.17
N VAL A 162 -22.83 -9.21 -10.14
CA VAL A 162 -22.14 -10.37 -9.54
C VAL A 162 -20.83 -10.71 -10.28
N GLY A 163 -19.86 -11.19 -9.52
CA GLY A 163 -18.56 -11.64 -10.04
C GLY A 163 -17.50 -10.55 -10.07
N TYR A 164 -16.24 -10.99 -10.12
CA TYR A 164 -15.09 -10.09 -10.17
C TYR A 164 -14.77 -9.70 -11.61
N LYS A 165 -14.76 -8.39 -11.88
CA LYS A 165 -14.29 -7.81 -13.15
C LYS A 165 -12.91 -7.17 -12.91
N PRO A 166 -11.84 -7.66 -13.57
CA PRO A 166 -10.46 -7.28 -13.24
C PRO A 166 -10.01 -5.91 -13.81
N THR A 167 -10.81 -5.32 -14.70
CA THR A 167 -10.57 -4.00 -15.30
C THR A 167 -11.53 -2.96 -14.69
N GLN A 168 -11.49 -1.72 -15.15
CA GLN A 168 -12.14 -0.60 -14.46
C GLN A 168 -13.37 -0.07 -15.20
N SER A 169 -14.40 0.31 -14.46
CA SER A 169 -15.62 0.96 -14.96
C SER A 169 -15.68 2.44 -14.54
N PRO A 170 -16.24 3.34 -15.37
CA PRO A 170 -16.50 4.73 -15.00
C PRO A 170 -17.73 4.85 -14.08
N THR A 171 -17.80 4.06 -13.01
CA THR A 171 -18.95 3.90 -12.11
C THR A 171 -19.62 5.20 -11.70
N LEU A 172 -18.85 6.23 -11.35
CA LEU A 172 -19.41 7.48 -10.86
C LEU A 172 -20.06 8.34 -11.95
N SER A 173 -19.96 7.96 -13.23
CA SER A 173 -20.63 8.69 -14.31
C SER A 173 -22.14 8.64 -14.21
N LEU A 174 -22.70 7.63 -13.52
CA LEU A 174 -24.15 7.46 -13.36
C LEU A 174 -24.73 8.17 -12.13
N VAL A 175 -23.91 8.86 -11.31
CA VAL A 175 -24.41 9.55 -10.11
C VAL A 175 -25.42 10.62 -10.48
N GLY A 176 -25.10 11.50 -11.44
CA GLY A 176 -26.05 12.52 -11.90
C GLY A 176 -27.26 11.92 -12.60
N ASP A 177 -27.10 10.82 -13.35
CA ASP A 177 -28.21 10.14 -14.01
C ASP A 177 -29.19 9.50 -13.01
N ALA A 178 -28.69 8.99 -11.88
CA ALA A 178 -29.53 8.45 -10.81
C ALA A 178 -30.36 9.57 -10.15
N ILE A 179 -29.72 10.69 -9.83
CA ILE A 179 -30.37 11.86 -9.23
C ILE A 179 -31.42 12.46 -10.18
N ASN A 180 -31.09 12.61 -11.47
CA ASN A 180 -32.02 13.10 -12.49
C ASN A 180 -33.24 12.19 -12.70
N LYS A 181 -33.16 10.93 -12.27
CA LYS A 181 -34.28 9.97 -12.25
C LYS A 181 -35.01 9.96 -10.91
N GLU A 182 -34.81 10.97 -10.08
CA GLU A 182 -35.49 11.20 -8.80
C GLU A 182 -35.18 10.14 -7.73
N HIS A 183 -34.04 9.46 -7.83
CA HIS A 183 -33.58 8.58 -6.75
C HIS A 183 -33.02 9.37 -5.57
N THR A 184 -33.41 9.01 -4.35
CA THR A 184 -33.01 9.73 -3.12
C THR A 184 -32.14 8.92 -2.18
N ASP A 185 -32.10 7.59 -2.32
CA ASP A 185 -31.36 6.69 -1.44
C ASP A 185 -30.44 5.78 -2.25
N ILE A 186 -29.42 6.39 -2.83
CA ILE A 186 -28.54 5.77 -3.83
C ILE A 186 -27.42 5.00 -3.12
N ALA A 187 -27.30 3.70 -3.40
CA ALA A 187 -26.12 2.92 -3.06
C ALA A 187 -25.04 2.99 -4.16
N VAL A 188 -23.77 3.15 -3.79
CA VAL A 188 -22.65 3.04 -4.74
C VAL A 188 -21.70 1.91 -4.35
N VAL A 189 -21.46 0.99 -5.29
CA VAL A 189 -20.41 -0.03 -5.17
C VAL A 189 -19.17 0.42 -5.92
N GLY A 190 -18.02 0.47 -5.24
CA GLY A 190 -16.80 0.93 -5.87
C GLY A 190 -15.50 0.36 -5.29
N THR A 191 -14.46 0.45 -6.10
CA THR A 191 -13.06 0.30 -5.67
C THR A 191 -12.63 1.51 -4.80
N PRO A 192 -11.52 1.44 -4.07
CA PRO A 192 -11.08 2.52 -3.18
C PRO A 192 -10.96 3.88 -3.86
N CYS A 193 -10.44 3.92 -5.10
CA CYS A 193 -10.33 5.17 -5.84
C CYS A 193 -11.70 5.75 -6.27
N GLN A 194 -12.68 4.90 -6.58
CA GLN A 194 -14.04 5.34 -6.86
C GLN A 194 -14.71 5.86 -5.59
N ILE A 195 -14.57 5.18 -4.45
CA ILE A 195 -15.13 5.67 -3.18
C ILE A 195 -14.49 7.01 -2.78
N GLN A 196 -13.17 7.18 -2.90
CA GLN A 196 -12.52 8.47 -2.64
C GLN A 196 -12.99 9.59 -3.56
N ALA A 197 -13.15 9.30 -4.87
CA ALA A 197 -13.68 10.27 -5.81
C ALA A 197 -15.14 10.64 -5.50
N LEU A 198 -15.94 9.66 -5.06
CA LEU A 198 -17.31 9.89 -4.61
C LEU A 198 -17.32 10.78 -3.36
N LYS A 199 -16.49 10.50 -2.35
CA LYS A 199 -16.43 11.35 -1.15
C LYS A 199 -15.95 12.76 -1.46
N LYS A 200 -15.05 12.93 -2.45
CA LYS A 200 -14.73 14.25 -3.01
C LYS A 200 -15.96 14.93 -3.61
N LEU A 201 -16.69 14.20 -4.45
CA LEU A 201 -17.89 14.68 -5.12
C LEU A 201 -18.96 15.08 -4.11
N GLN A 202 -19.19 14.29 -3.05
CA GLN A 202 -20.12 14.61 -1.97
C GLN A 202 -19.71 15.86 -1.18
N ASN A 203 -18.42 16.07 -0.92
CA ASN A 203 -17.97 17.04 0.10
C ASN A 203 -17.17 18.23 -0.45
N HIS A 204 -17.13 18.43 -1.77
CA HIS A 204 -16.28 19.47 -2.34
C HIS A 204 -16.76 20.86 -1.89
N PRO A 205 -15.99 21.64 -1.10
CA PRO A 205 -16.51 22.84 -0.42
C PRO A 205 -16.85 23.99 -1.38
N GLY A 206 -16.33 23.95 -2.60
CA GLY A 206 -16.67 24.91 -3.65
C GLY A 206 -17.97 24.59 -4.39
N PHE A 207 -18.47 23.35 -4.35
CA PHE A 207 -19.61 22.95 -5.17
C PHE A 207 -20.65 22.29 -4.28
N ASP A 208 -21.86 22.81 -4.36
CA ASP A 208 -23.01 22.20 -3.69
C ASP A 208 -23.59 21.15 -4.63
N PHE A 209 -23.52 19.88 -4.23
CA PHE A 209 -24.05 18.76 -5.00
C PHE A 209 -25.07 18.01 -4.16
N GLU A 210 -26.24 17.76 -4.73
CA GLU A 210 -27.28 16.92 -4.11
C GLU A 210 -26.78 15.50 -3.80
N ALA A 211 -25.73 15.03 -4.49
CA ALA A 211 -25.10 13.75 -4.20
C ALA A 211 -24.59 13.58 -2.75
N PHE A 212 -24.31 14.68 -2.03
CA PHE A 212 -23.98 14.60 -0.61
C PHE A 212 -25.09 13.90 0.17
N ASP A 213 -26.32 14.36 0.01
CA ASP A 213 -27.49 13.87 0.74
C ASP A 213 -28.08 12.61 0.09
N LEU A 214 -28.05 12.50 -1.24
CA LEU A 214 -28.77 11.44 -1.96
C LEU A 214 -27.99 10.12 -2.10
N VAL A 215 -26.66 10.11 -1.93
CA VAL A 215 -25.88 8.87 -1.90
C VAL A 215 -25.76 8.38 -0.46
N SER A 216 -26.74 7.58 -0.04
CA SER A 216 -26.95 7.17 1.36
C SER A 216 -26.24 5.87 1.76
N LEU A 217 -25.61 5.15 0.83
CA LEU A 217 -24.82 3.95 1.14
C LEU A 217 -23.64 3.74 0.18
N THR A 218 -22.48 3.39 0.72
CA THR A 218 -21.28 3.07 -0.05
C THR A 218 -20.68 1.74 0.38
N ILE A 219 -20.58 0.80 -0.57
CA ILE A 219 -19.91 -0.48 -0.34
C ILE A 219 -18.62 -0.53 -1.15
N GLY A 220 -17.49 -0.52 -0.43
CA GLY A 220 -16.15 -0.51 -0.99
C GLY A 220 -15.56 -1.91 -1.14
N THR A 221 -14.94 -2.25 -2.27
CA THR A 221 -14.20 -3.52 -2.41
C THR A 221 -12.72 -3.35 -2.09
N PHE A 222 -12.09 -4.39 -1.53
CA PHE A 222 -10.63 -4.44 -1.41
C PHE A 222 -10.00 -4.50 -2.79
N CYS A 223 -8.95 -3.70 -3.04
CA CYS A 223 -8.37 -3.59 -4.37
C CYS A 223 -6.85 -3.40 -4.32
N PHE A 224 -6.12 -4.35 -4.91
CA PHE A 224 -4.68 -4.24 -5.11
C PHE A 224 -4.29 -3.47 -6.38
N GLY A 225 -5.21 -3.36 -7.33
CA GLY A 225 -4.99 -2.73 -8.62
C GLY A 225 -6.02 -3.24 -9.61
N THR A 226 -6.17 -2.50 -10.70
CA THR A 226 -7.03 -2.84 -11.83
C THR A 226 -6.18 -2.85 -13.08
N PHE A 227 -6.57 -3.63 -14.07
CA PHE A 227 -5.81 -3.76 -15.32
C PHE A 227 -6.42 -2.90 -16.43
N TYR A 228 -5.58 -2.48 -17.39
CA TYR A 228 -6.03 -1.97 -18.67
C TYR A 228 -6.65 -3.10 -19.48
N ASN A 229 -7.82 -2.85 -20.04
CA ASN A 229 -8.60 -3.85 -20.74
C ASN A 229 -7.89 -4.43 -21.97
N GLN A 230 -7.25 -3.56 -22.74
CA GLN A 230 -6.57 -3.94 -23.97
C GLN A 230 -5.33 -4.79 -23.64
N SER A 231 -4.56 -4.38 -22.63
CA SER A 231 -3.39 -5.12 -22.16
C SER A 231 -3.75 -6.46 -21.53
N LEU A 232 -4.83 -6.51 -20.73
CA LEU A 232 -5.31 -7.76 -20.13
C LEU A 232 -5.80 -8.73 -21.21
N THR A 233 -6.52 -8.22 -22.21
CA THR A 233 -6.96 -9.01 -23.38
C THR A 233 -5.77 -9.59 -24.13
N ASN A 234 -4.66 -8.85 -24.27
CA ASN A 234 -3.45 -9.39 -24.88
C ASN A 234 -2.84 -10.51 -24.02
N CYS A 235 -2.82 -10.36 -22.69
CA CYS A 235 -2.39 -11.42 -21.79
C CYS A 235 -3.28 -12.67 -21.93
N PHE A 236 -4.60 -12.51 -22.05
CA PHE A 236 -5.52 -13.64 -22.26
C PHE A 236 -5.27 -14.35 -23.59
N LYS A 237 -5.04 -13.61 -24.67
CA LYS A 237 -4.71 -14.18 -25.99
C LYS A 237 -3.41 -15.00 -25.98
N GLU A 238 -2.38 -14.56 -25.25
CA GLU A 238 -1.13 -15.33 -25.11
C GLU A 238 -1.35 -16.71 -24.47
N TYR A 239 -2.41 -16.87 -23.68
CA TYR A 239 -2.80 -18.13 -23.05
C TYR A 239 -3.95 -18.84 -23.80
N GLY A 240 -4.25 -18.43 -25.04
CA GLY A 240 -5.29 -19.03 -25.87
C GLY A 240 -6.72 -18.77 -25.37
N ILE A 241 -6.93 -17.73 -24.56
CA ILE A 241 -8.24 -17.40 -24.00
C ILE A 241 -8.93 -16.35 -24.87
N ASN A 242 -10.16 -16.65 -25.28
CA ASN A 242 -11.05 -15.71 -25.94
C ASN A 242 -11.94 -15.01 -24.91
N ASN A 243 -11.88 -13.68 -24.82
CA ASN A 243 -12.66 -12.90 -23.85
C ASN A 243 -14.17 -13.18 -23.89
N LYS A 244 -14.71 -13.47 -25.09
CA LYS A 244 -16.13 -13.74 -25.29
C LYS A 244 -16.63 -15.03 -24.64
N GLU A 245 -15.71 -15.93 -24.33
CA GLU A 245 -16.01 -17.22 -23.73
C GLU A 245 -15.83 -17.19 -22.20
N ILE A 246 -15.38 -16.08 -21.63
CA ILE A 246 -15.14 -15.95 -20.20
C ILE A 246 -16.47 -15.87 -19.45
N ILE A 247 -16.68 -16.85 -18.57
CA ILE A 247 -17.84 -16.89 -17.66
C ILE A 247 -17.50 -16.29 -16.29
N LYS A 248 -16.28 -16.51 -15.80
CA LYS A 248 -15.85 -16.12 -14.45
C LYS A 248 -14.35 -15.87 -14.40
N VAL A 249 -13.97 -14.88 -13.59
CA VAL A 249 -12.59 -14.61 -13.21
C VAL A 249 -12.48 -14.70 -11.69
N ALA A 250 -11.45 -15.37 -11.19
CA ALA A 250 -11.13 -15.45 -9.76
C ALA A 250 -9.62 -15.30 -9.54
N THR A 251 -9.23 -15.02 -8.30
CA THR A 251 -7.82 -14.94 -7.89
C THR A 251 -7.53 -16.02 -6.84
N ASP A 252 -6.48 -16.81 -7.07
CA ASP A 252 -5.92 -17.72 -6.08
C ASP A 252 -4.77 -17.00 -5.35
N ASN A 253 -5.07 -16.50 -4.16
CA ASN A 253 -4.12 -15.71 -3.39
C ASN A 253 -2.97 -16.55 -2.80
N ASN A 254 -3.13 -17.87 -2.70
CA ASN A 254 -2.11 -18.77 -2.18
C ASN A 254 -1.07 -19.13 -3.24
N LYS A 255 -1.53 -19.35 -4.48
CA LYS A 255 -0.66 -19.69 -5.63
C LYS A 255 -0.25 -18.49 -6.48
N PHE A 256 -0.78 -17.31 -6.18
CA PHE A 256 -0.53 -16.08 -6.91
C PHE A 256 -0.92 -16.15 -8.40
N ASN A 257 -2.08 -16.75 -8.69
CA ASN A 257 -2.60 -16.92 -10.04
C ASN A 257 -3.98 -16.27 -10.21
N MET A 258 -4.27 -15.78 -11.41
CA MET A 258 -5.62 -15.45 -11.87
C MET A 258 -6.19 -16.68 -12.58
N LYS A 259 -7.36 -17.15 -12.11
CA LYS A 259 -8.10 -18.26 -12.70
C LYS A 259 -9.17 -17.70 -13.63
N ILE A 260 -9.10 -18.08 -14.90
CA ILE A 260 -10.08 -17.73 -15.92
C ILE A 260 -10.89 -18.97 -16.25
N PHE A 261 -12.19 -18.89 -16.03
CA PHE A 261 -13.13 -19.95 -16.35
C PHE A 261 -13.81 -19.59 -17.67
N THR A 262 -13.75 -20.51 -18.62
CA THR A 262 -14.51 -20.46 -19.87
C THR A 262 -15.52 -21.60 -19.90
N ASN A 263 -16.36 -21.66 -20.93
CA ASN A 263 -17.29 -22.78 -21.11
C ASN A 263 -16.59 -24.15 -21.23
N ASN A 264 -15.34 -24.18 -21.69
CA ASN A 264 -14.64 -25.41 -22.06
C ASN A 264 -13.45 -25.75 -21.14
N SER A 265 -12.86 -24.76 -20.47
CA SER A 265 -11.62 -24.94 -19.71
C SER A 265 -11.47 -23.93 -18.57
N THR A 266 -10.59 -24.26 -17.63
CA THR A 266 -10.06 -23.33 -16.64
C THR A 266 -8.57 -23.14 -16.88
N THR A 267 -8.14 -21.90 -17.05
CA THR A 267 -6.73 -21.54 -17.28
C THR A 267 -6.23 -20.69 -16.12
N GLU A 268 -5.04 -21.00 -15.62
CA GLU A 268 -4.36 -20.20 -14.60
C GLU A 268 -3.26 -19.35 -15.24
N ILE A 269 -3.26 -18.05 -14.96
CA ILE A 269 -2.23 -17.11 -15.40
C ILE A 269 -1.54 -16.53 -14.16
N PRO A 270 -0.20 -16.56 -14.07
CA PRO A 270 0.53 -15.95 -12.97
C PRO A 270 0.20 -14.46 -12.82
N LEU A 271 -0.20 -14.03 -11.62
CA LEU A 271 -0.58 -12.64 -11.39
C LEU A 271 0.58 -11.68 -11.64
N ASN A 272 1.83 -12.04 -11.30
CA ASN A 272 3.00 -11.19 -11.56
C ASN A 272 3.10 -10.78 -13.03
N LEU A 273 2.84 -11.71 -13.96
CA LEU A 273 2.86 -11.44 -15.40
C LEU A 273 1.78 -10.42 -15.76
N ILE A 274 0.57 -10.59 -15.25
CA ILE A 274 -0.56 -9.67 -15.52
C ILE A 274 -0.28 -8.30 -14.91
N TYR A 275 0.26 -8.24 -13.68
CA TYR A 275 0.66 -7.01 -13.02
C TYR A 275 1.72 -6.27 -13.84
N GLU A 276 2.72 -6.96 -14.37
CA GLU A 276 3.77 -6.36 -15.20
C GLU A 276 3.23 -5.83 -16.53
N LYS A 277 2.40 -6.63 -17.22
CA LYS A 277 1.97 -6.31 -18.59
C LYS A 277 0.74 -5.42 -18.68
N ALA A 278 -0.14 -5.45 -17.69
CA ALA A 278 -1.49 -4.93 -17.83
C ALA A 278 -1.96 -4.01 -16.71
N ILE A 279 -1.22 -3.81 -15.60
CA ILE A 279 -1.72 -2.96 -14.53
C ILE A 279 -1.88 -1.51 -14.96
N ARG A 280 -2.93 -0.86 -14.44
CA ARG A 280 -3.14 0.57 -14.61
C ARG A 280 -2.08 1.37 -13.87
N ASN A 281 -1.37 2.26 -14.56
CA ASN A 281 -0.29 3.08 -13.99
C ASN A 281 -0.73 3.85 -12.75
N ALA A 282 -1.96 4.38 -12.78
CA ALA A 282 -2.54 5.10 -11.66
C ALA A 282 -2.66 4.28 -10.35
N CYS A 283 -2.66 2.94 -10.41
CA CYS A 283 -2.69 2.05 -9.25
C CYS A 283 -1.39 2.07 -8.44
N PHE A 284 -0.23 2.35 -9.06
CA PHE A 284 1.05 2.45 -8.35
C PHE A 284 1.11 3.62 -7.35
N SER A 285 0.29 4.65 -7.57
CA SER A 285 0.12 5.81 -6.70
C SER A 285 -1.10 5.71 -5.78
N CYS A 286 -1.73 4.53 -5.67
CA CYS A 286 -2.88 4.34 -4.80
C CYS A 286 -2.40 4.06 -3.36
N SER A 287 -2.99 4.79 -2.40
CA SER A 287 -2.70 4.70 -0.95
C SER A 287 -3.72 3.86 -0.16
N ASP A 288 -4.83 3.43 -0.78
CA ASP A 288 -5.96 2.80 -0.08
C ASP A 288 -6.28 1.40 -0.62
N TYR A 289 -6.09 0.37 0.20
CA TYR A 289 -6.35 -1.03 -0.13
C TYR A 289 -7.78 -1.45 0.22
N THR A 290 -8.22 -1.10 1.42
CA THR A 290 -9.44 -1.61 2.02
C THR A 290 -10.65 -0.72 1.77
N SER A 291 -10.56 0.28 0.89
CA SER A 291 -11.65 1.22 0.61
C SER A 291 -12.05 1.98 1.89
N SER A 292 -11.08 2.71 2.44
CA SER A 292 -11.06 3.24 3.81
C SER A 292 -12.17 4.25 4.12
N PHE A 293 -12.87 4.74 3.10
CA PHE A 293 -13.91 5.77 3.20
C PHE A 293 -15.30 5.27 2.80
N ALA A 294 -15.49 3.96 2.62
CA ALA A 294 -16.82 3.38 2.40
C ALA A 294 -17.60 3.28 3.73
N ASP A 295 -18.90 2.98 3.66
CA ASP A 295 -19.70 2.64 4.85
C ASP A 295 -19.43 1.19 5.30
N ILE A 296 -19.32 0.30 4.31
CA ILE A 296 -18.88 -1.09 4.48
C ILE A 296 -17.78 -1.36 3.47
N SER A 297 -16.68 -1.96 3.91
CA SER A 297 -15.67 -2.48 3.01
C SER A 297 -15.64 -3.99 3.01
N ILE A 298 -15.43 -4.61 1.85
CA ILE A 298 -15.47 -6.07 1.71
C ILE A 298 -14.31 -6.59 0.87
N GLY A 299 -13.74 -7.71 1.30
CA GLY A 299 -12.78 -8.44 0.48
C GLY A 299 -12.49 -9.86 0.95
N ASN A 300 -11.56 -10.49 0.23
CA ASN A 300 -11.25 -11.92 0.39
C ASN A 300 -10.09 -12.19 1.37
N ILE A 301 -9.31 -11.17 1.75
CA ILE A 301 -8.17 -11.35 2.65
C ILE A 301 -8.61 -11.21 4.11
N GLY A 302 -7.97 -11.95 5.02
CA GLY A 302 -8.25 -11.95 6.45
C GLY A 302 -9.34 -12.95 6.87
N SER A 303 -9.89 -13.70 5.91
CA SER A 303 -10.92 -14.71 6.12
C SER A 303 -10.56 -16.00 5.40
N GLU A 304 -11.11 -17.12 5.87
CA GLU A 304 -10.93 -18.45 5.27
C GLU A 304 -11.61 -18.55 3.90
N GLU A 305 -11.30 -19.62 3.14
CA GLU A 305 -11.93 -19.86 1.86
C GLU A 305 -13.46 -19.97 2.00
N GLY A 306 -14.18 -19.29 1.10
CA GLY A 306 -15.65 -19.19 1.15
C GLY A 306 -16.20 -18.16 2.15
N TRP A 307 -15.37 -17.57 3.01
CA TRP A 307 -15.73 -16.44 3.87
C TRP A 307 -15.23 -15.11 3.29
N ARG A 308 -15.76 -13.99 3.78
CA ARG A 308 -15.35 -12.64 3.39
C ARG A 308 -15.13 -11.78 4.61
N THR A 309 -14.11 -10.95 4.55
CA THR A 309 -13.86 -9.93 5.57
C THR A 309 -14.72 -8.72 5.26
N LEU A 310 -15.52 -8.27 6.22
CA LEU A 310 -16.21 -6.99 6.22
C LEU A 310 -15.54 -6.07 7.24
N ILE A 311 -15.29 -4.82 6.84
CA ILE A 311 -14.90 -3.73 7.72
C ILE A 311 -16.07 -2.77 7.75
N ILE A 312 -16.74 -2.68 8.89
CA ILE A 312 -17.90 -1.80 9.11
C ILE A 312 -17.36 -0.45 9.57
N ARG A 313 -17.61 0.62 8.82
CA ARG A 313 -16.92 1.89 9.00
C ARG A 313 -17.76 3.01 9.58
N THR A 314 -19.02 3.07 9.19
CA THR A 314 -19.96 4.13 9.59
C THR A 314 -21.19 3.51 10.24
N GLU A 315 -21.96 4.33 10.96
CA GLU A 315 -23.24 3.90 11.55
C GLU A 315 -24.22 3.40 10.49
N ARG A 316 -24.23 4.04 9.31
CA ARG A 316 -25.03 3.60 8.17
C ARG A 316 -24.61 2.21 7.65
N GLY A 317 -23.30 1.95 7.59
CA GLY A 317 -22.80 0.62 7.27
C GLY A 317 -23.16 -0.41 8.33
N LYS A 318 -23.16 -0.02 9.61
CA LYS A 318 -23.56 -0.86 10.73
C LYS A 318 -25.06 -1.20 10.68
N GLU A 319 -25.92 -0.23 10.40
CA GLU A 319 -27.37 -0.42 10.23
C GLU A 319 -27.68 -1.50 9.18
N VAL A 320 -27.09 -1.38 7.98
CA VAL A 320 -27.30 -2.37 6.90
C VAL A 320 -26.73 -3.75 7.27
N PHE A 321 -25.61 -3.79 7.97
CA PHE A 321 -25.01 -5.05 8.43
C PHE A 321 -25.86 -5.74 9.50
N ASP A 322 -26.31 -5.00 10.51
CA ASP A 322 -27.15 -5.52 11.59
C ASP A 322 -28.49 -6.04 11.03
N LEU A 323 -29.10 -5.31 10.10
CA LEU A 323 -30.29 -5.75 9.37
C LEU A 323 -30.05 -7.10 8.66
N ALA A 324 -28.90 -7.26 8.01
CA ALA A 324 -28.55 -8.53 7.36
C ALA A 324 -28.38 -9.68 8.37
N LEU A 325 -27.88 -9.40 9.59
CA LEU A 325 -27.82 -10.41 10.66
C LEU A 325 -29.22 -10.77 11.18
N GLU A 326 -30.07 -9.78 11.43
CA GLU A 326 -31.44 -9.98 11.91
C GLU A 326 -32.26 -10.82 10.93
N LYS A 327 -32.06 -10.60 9.63
CA LYS A 327 -32.71 -11.35 8.55
C LYS A 327 -32.06 -12.72 8.29
N GLY A 328 -31.06 -13.10 9.09
CA GLY A 328 -30.40 -14.40 8.99
C GLY A 328 -29.58 -14.59 7.70
N VAL A 329 -29.07 -13.51 7.11
CA VAL A 329 -28.32 -13.55 5.85
C VAL A 329 -26.90 -14.10 6.05
N PHE A 330 -26.28 -13.82 7.20
CA PHE A 330 -24.88 -14.17 7.47
C PHE A 330 -24.70 -15.10 8.67
N LYS A 331 -23.74 -16.01 8.52
CA LYS A 331 -22.96 -16.58 9.62
C LYS A 331 -21.75 -15.67 9.85
N THR A 332 -21.39 -15.39 11.10
CA THR A 332 -20.26 -14.53 11.46
C THR A 332 -19.19 -15.30 12.23
N ASN A 333 -17.94 -14.86 12.07
CA ASN A 333 -16.78 -15.34 12.80
C ASN A 333 -15.89 -14.15 13.16
N VAL A 334 -15.20 -14.26 14.31
CA VAL A 334 -14.18 -13.29 14.72
C VAL A 334 -12.94 -13.50 13.86
N ILE A 335 -12.32 -12.41 13.42
CA ILE A 335 -11.05 -12.45 12.69
C ILE A 335 -9.92 -12.68 13.69
N SER A 336 -9.07 -13.68 13.42
CA SER A 336 -7.89 -13.93 14.24
C SER A 336 -6.90 -12.77 14.15
N LYS A 337 -6.10 -12.58 15.20
CA LYS A 337 -5.09 -11.51 15.24
C LYS A 337 -4.10 -11.59 14.08
N ASP A 338 -3.65 -12.78 13.71
CA ASP A 338 -2.76 -12.98 12.56
C ASP A 338 -3.39 -12.52 11.23
N ASN A 339 -4.70 -12.75 11.06
CA ASN A 339 -5.44 -12.34 9.87
C ASN A 339 -5.68 -10.82 9.83
N GLU A 340 -5.91 -10.20 10.99
CA GLU A 340 -5.96 -8.74 11.13
C GLU A 340 -4.60 -8.11 10.80
N ASP A 341 -3.51 -8.71 11.27
CA ASP A 341 -2.14 -8.26 10.96
C ASP A 341 -1.83 -8.35 9.46
N ILE A 342 -2.33 -9.38 8.77
CA ILE A 342 -2.23 -9.46 7.30
C ILE A 342 -2.95 -8.27 6.64
N LEU A 343 -4.18 -7.95 7.07
CA LEU A 343 -4.92 -6.79 6.54
C LEU A 343 -4.17 -5.48 6.76
N LEU A 344 -3.58 -5.31 7.95
CA LEU A 344 -2.73 -4.18 8.30
C LEU A 344 -1.51 -4.10 7.38
N GLN A 345 -0.80 -5.21 7.16
CA GLN A 345 0.37 -5.28 6.27
C GLN A 345 0.01 -4.92 4.82
N LEU A 346 -1.13 -5.41 4.32
CA LEU A 346 -1.59 -5.10 2.97
C LEU A 346 -2.05 -3.65 2.81
N THR A 347 -2.50 -3.01 3.88
CA THR A 347 -2.81 -1.58 3.86
C THR A 347 -1.53 -0.75 3.88
N ARG A 348 -0.52 -1.16 4.66
CA ARG A 348 0.84 -0.55 4.67
C ARG A 348 1.56 -0.66 3.32
N ASN A 349 1.15 -1.61 2.49
CA ASN A 349 1.65 -1.76 1.12
C ASN A 349 1.26 -0.65 0.18
N LYS A 350 0.31 0.21 0.49
CA LYS A 350 -0.08 1.22 -0.48
C LYS A 350 0.90 2.40 -0.47
N THR A 351 1.12 2.99 -1.64
CA THR A 351 2.15 4.04 -1.85
C THR A 351 1.57 5.39 -1.48
N GLU A 352 2.23 6.09 -0.57
CA GLU A 352 1.96 7.50 -0.27
C GLU A 352 2.96 8.37 -1.01
N ILE A 353 2.51 9.50 -1.56
CA ILE A 353 3.39 10.48 -2.18
C ILE A 353 3.73 11.54 -1.15
N VAL A 354 5.02 11.72 -0.86
CA VAL A 354 5.54 12.69 0.10
C VAL A 354 6.51 13.64 -0.58
N LYS A 355 6.64 14.87 -0.06
CA LYS A 355 7.65 15.83 -0.50
C LYS A 355 8.92 15.68 0.35
N ILE A 356 10.07 15.87 -0.28
CA ILE A 356 11.37 15.96 0.40
C ILE A 356 11.43 17.28 1.15
N GLU A 357 11.46 17.22 2.48
CA GLU A 357 11.54 18.39 3.37
C GLU A 357 12.95 19.01 3.32
N SER A 358 13.97 18.16 3.40
CA SER A 358 15.38 18.56 3.34
C SER A 358 16.27 17.38 2.96
N ILE A 359 17.48 17.69 2.49
CA ILE A 359 18.51 16.73 2.13
C ILE A 359 19.77 17.09 2.91
N VAL A 360 20.46 16.09 3.45
CA VAL A 360 21.77 16.22 4.09
C VAL A 360 22.79 15.45 3.25
N ASP A 361 23.76 16.16 2.69
CA ASP A 361 24.88 15.55 1.97
C ASP A 361 25.97 15.12 2.97
N HIS A 362 26.21 13.82 3.07
CA HIS A 362 27.29 13.27 3.92
C HIS A 362 28.59 13.10 3.12
N SER A 363 28.46 12.70 1.86
CA SER A 363 29.54 12.58 0.88
C SER A 363 28.99 12.59 -0.55
N PRO A 364 29.84 12.61 -1.60
CA PRO A 364 29.37 12.48 -2.99
C PRO A 364 28.56 11.21 -3.26
N GLU A 365 28.75 10.16 -2.46
CA GLU A 365 28.10 8.86 -2.60
C GLU A 365 26.99 8.62 -1.56
N ILE A 366 26.80 9.50 -0.57
CA ILE A 366 25.90 9.26 0.56
C ILE A 366 25.10 10.52 0.89
N LYS A 367 23.76 10.40 0.88
CA LYS A 367 22.81 11.46 1.26
C LYS A 367 21.77 10.94 2.23
N SER A 368 21.24 11.82 3.07
CA SER A 368 20.01 11.56 3.82
C SER A 368 18.87 12.43 3.32
N PHE A 369 17.72 11.81 3.11
CA PHE A 369 16.47 12.46 2.70
C PHE A 369 15.54 12.50 3.89
N LEU A 370 15.07 13.69 4.23
CA LEU A 370 14.11 13.90 5.31
C LEU A 370 12.72 14.14 4.73
N ILE A 371 11.75 13.36 5.17
CA ILE A 371 10.36 13.42 4.71
C ILE A 371 9.40 13.38 5.90
N ARG A 372 8.21 13.95 5.73
CA ARG A 372 7.15 13.85 6.74
C ARG A 372 6.17 12.74 6.41
N ASN A 373 5.99 11.80 7.34
CA ASN A 373 4.94 10.79 7.24
C ASN A 373 4.51 10.34 8.64
N GLU A 374 3.30 10.75 9.04
CA GLU A 374 2.75 10.45 10.36
C GLU A 374 2.48 8.95 10.55
N ARG A 375 1.79 8.33 9.59
CA ARG A 375 1.41 6.91 9.65
C ARG A 375 2.62 6.00 9.79
N ILE A 376 3.67 6.21 9.00
CA ILE A 376 4.89 5.42 9.04
C ILE A 376 5.63 5.65 10.35
N SER A 377 5.78 6.91 10.77
CA SER A 377 6.50 7.24 12.00
C SER A 377 5.88 6.61 13.26
N MET A 378 4.55 6.59 13.37
CA MET A 378 3.85 5.97 14.50
C MET A 378 3.96 4.44 14.50
N ALA A 379 3.92 3.83 13.31
CA ALA A 379 3.97 2.38 13.14
C ALA A 379 5.40 1.81 13.24
N TYR A 380 6.42 2.63 13.02
CA TYR A 380 7.80 2.17 12.94
C TYR A 380 8.31 1.63 14.29
N ARG A 381 9.06 0.53 14.20
CA ARG A 381 9.90 0.01 15.28
C ARG A 381 11.30 -0.24 14.70
N PRO A 382 12.38 0.00 15.47
CA PRO A 382 13.74 -0.20 14.97
C PRO A 382 13.93 -1.60 14.38
N GLY A 383 14.52 -1.67 13.18
CA GLY A 383 14.69 -2.91 12.41
C GLY A 383 13.69 -3.07 11.26
N MET A 384 12.57 -2.35 11.29
CA MET A 384 11.67 -2.26 10.14
C MET A 384 12.31 -1.44 9.01
N PHE A 385 11.76 -1.58 7.80
CA PHE A 385 12.22 -0.86 6.61
C PHE A 385 11.05 -0.21 5.86
N VAL A 386 11.35 0.72 4.97
CA VAL A 386 10.39 1.33 4.04
C VAL A 386 10.80 1.06 2.61
N ILE A 387 9.91 1.29 1.67
CA ILE A 387 10.24 1.22 0.24
C ILE A 387 10.00 2.59 -0.35
N ILE A 388 11.05 3.20 -0.90
CA ILE A 388 10.95 4.41 -1.72
C ILE A 388 10.57 4.00 -3.14
N TRP A 389 9.58 4.65 -3.71
CA TRP A 389 9.19 4.49 -5.10
C TRP A 389 9.51 5.78 -5.88
N LEU A 390 10.26 5.63 -6.96
CA LEU A 390 10.47 6.68 -7.95
C LEU A 390 9.68 6.30 -9.21
N PRO A 391 8.80 7.19 -9.74
CA PRO A 391 8.07 6.93 -10.97
C PRO A 391 9.01 6.48 -12.10
N ASP A 392 8.59 5.46 -12.85
CA ASP A 392 9.29 4.89 -14.01
C ASP A 392 10.68 4.30 -13.73
N MET A 393 11.08 4.15 -12.47
CA MET A 393 12.37 3.57 -12.08
C MET A 393 12.21 2.22 -11.36
N ASP A 394 12.19 2.20 -10.03
CA ASP A 394 12.14 0.97 -9.23
C ASP A 394 11.60 1.23 -7.82
N PHE A 395 11.38 0.14 -7.09
CA PHE A 395 11.10 0.12 -5.65
C PHE A 395 12.40 -0.11 -4.87
N LEU A 396 12.81 0.89 -4.10
CA LEU A 396 14.07 0.92 -3.37
C LEU A 396 13.81 0.64 -1.88
N PRO A 397 14.05 -0.58 -1.38
CA PRO A 397 13.94 -0.86 0.05
C PRO A 397 15.05 -0.12 0.81
N MET A 398 14.66 0.62 1.85
CA MET A 398 15.55 1.45 2.65
C MET A 398 15.27 1.27 4.14
N SER A 399 16.35 1.19 4.91
CA SER A 399 16.30 1.31 6.37
C SER A 399 16.02 2.77 6.76
N ILE A 400 15.30 2.98 7.85
CA ILE A 400 15.13 4.30 8.47
C ILE A 400 16.28 4.53 9.45
N SER A 401 17.01 5.62 9.28
CA SER A 401 18.15 5.97 10.15
C SER A 401 17.74 6.79 11.37
N ASN A 402 16.70 7.62 11.26
CA ASN A 402 16.18 8.37 12.40
C ASN A 402 14.69 8.70 12.25
N ILE A 403 14.01 8.85 13.39
CA ILE A 403 12.64 9.38 13.46
C ILE A 403 12.54 10.42 14.58
N GLU A 404 12.07 11.60 14.22
CA GLU A 404 11.76 12.69 15.17
C GLU A 404 10.34 13.22 14.92
N GLY A 405 9.40 12.87 15.80
CA GLY A 405 7.98 13.14 15.57
C GLY A 405 7.51 12.42 14.31
N ASN A 406 7.00 13.17 13.33
CA ASN A 406 6.61 12.66 12.01
C ASN A 406 7.69 12.81 10.93
N LEU A 407 8.89 13.29 11.29
CA LEU A 407 10.01 13.46 10.38
C LEU A 407 10.85 12.17 10.35
N ILE A 408 11.00 11.60 9.16
CA ILE A 408 11.72 10.34 8.93
C ILE A 408 12.98 10.67 8.12
N GLU A 409 14.13 10.22 8.61
CA GLU A 409 15.42 10.29 7.92
C GLU A 409 15.70 8.95 7.23
N ILE A 410 15.96 8.99 5.92
CA ILE A 410 16.35 7.83 5.12
C ILE A 410 17.71 8.10 4.49
N THR A 411 18.71 7.30 4.84
CA THR A 411 20.09 7.46 4.35
C THR A 411 20.36 6.50 3.22
N VAL A 412 20.87 7.02 2.11
CA VAL A 412 21.00 6.30 0.84
C VAL A 412 22.42 6.41 0.32
N GLN A 413 22.96 5.27 -0.12
CA GLN A 413 24.21 5.20 -0.87
C GLN A 413 23.93 5.10 -2.37
N LYS A 414 24.68 5.85 -3.18
CA LYS A 414 24.60 5.82 -4.64
C LYS A 414 25.33 4.60 -5.20
N ILE A 415 24.59 3.51 -5.45
CA ILE A 415 25.17 2.24 -5.93
C ILE A 415 24.58 1.76 -7.26
N GLY A 416 23.38 2.22 -7.64
CA GLY A 416 22.72 1.80 -8.87
C GLY A 416 21.85 2.91 -9.46
N GLU A 417 21.16 2.57 -10.54
CA GLU A 417 20.33 3.50 -11.32
C GLU A 417 19.27 4.20 -10.47
N GLY A 418 18.47 3.44 -9.71
CA GLY A 418 17.43 4.00 -8.86
C GLY A 418 17.96 4.94 -7.76
N THR A 419 19.05 4.58 -7.09
CA THR A 419 19.70 5.46 -6.10
C THR A 419 20.36 6.67 -6.76
N THR A 420 20.84 6.54 -8.01
CA THR A 420 21.40 7.66 -8.77
C THR A 420 20.30 8.67 -9.10
N LYS A 421 19.13 8.20 -9.54
CA LYS A 421 17.98 9.09 -9.78
C LYS A 421 17.52 9.77 -8.51
N LEU A 422 17.52 9.07 -7.37
CA LEU A 422 17.19 9.66 -6.07
C LEU A 422 18.14 10.83 -5.73
N PHE A 423 19.42 10.73 -6.07
CA PHE A 423 20.43 11.77 -5.82
C PHE A 423 20.24 13.03 -6.67
N GLU A 424 19.50 12.95 -7.78
CA GLU A 424 19.16 14.10 -8.64
C GLU A 424 18.01 14.94 -8.07
N LEU A 425 17.23 14.36 -7.14
CA LEU A 425 16.11 15.04 -6.51
C LEU A 425 16.58 16.14 -5.57
N ARG A 426 15.71 17.15 -5.42
CA ARG A 426 15.93 18.34 -4.60
C ARG A 426 14.83 18.46 -3.55
N LYS A 427 15.08 19.32 -2.56
CA LYS A 427 14.04 19.75 -1.62
C LYS A 427 12.79 20.20 -2.39
N GLY A 428 11.63 19.72 -1.95
CA GLY A 428 10.34 19.99 -2.57
C GLY A 428 9.89 18.96 -3.61
N ASP A 429 10.81 18.16 -4.17
CA ASP A 429 10.46 17.08 -5.09
C ASP A 429 9.66 15.98 -4.37
N SER A 430 8.84 15.25 -5.13
CA SER A 430 7.96 14.22 -4.61
C SER A 430 8.55 12.82 -4.81
N ILE A 431 8.41 11.97 -3.80
CA ILE A 431 8.75 10.54 -3.86
C ILE A 431 7.57 9.72 -3.34
N GLY A 432 7.43 8.50 -3.84
CA GLY A 432 6.55 7.52 -3.21
C GLY A 432 7.23 6.87 -2.01
N ILE A 433 6.48 6.59 -0.96
CA ILE A 433 6.94 5.77 0.17
C ILE A 433 5.87 4.75 0.57
N ARG A 434 6.33 3.55 0.90
CA ARG A 434 5.51 2.42 1.38
C ARG A 434 6.10 1.88 2.68
N GLY A 435 5.26 1.25 3.51
CA GLY A 435 5.69 0.61 4.76
C GLY A 435 5.12 1.26 6.02
N PRO A 436 5.77 1.11 7.19
CA PRO A 436 6.99 0.30 7.39
C PRO A 436 6.67 -1.19 7.26
N PHE A 437 7.65 -1.98 6.82
CA PHE A 437 7.59 -3.41 6.57
C PHE A 437 8.58 -4.17 7.44
N GLY A 438 8.37 -5.49 7.49
CA GLY A 438 9.23 -6.42 8.20
C GLY A 438 9.00 -6.48 9.71
N ASN A 439 9.95 -7.10 10.39
CA ASN A 439 10.00 -7.27 11.84
C ASN A 439 10.96 -6.24 12.45
N TYR A 440 11.17 -6.33 13.75
CA TYR A 440 11.97 -5.39 14.55
C TYR A 440 12.91 -6.15 15.48
N TRP A 441 13.91 -5.45 15.98
CA TRP A 441 14.87 -6.00 16.94
C TRP A 441 14.19 -6.32 18.27
N ASN A 442 14.46 -7.49 18.83
CA ASN A 442 14.00 -7.87 20.17
C ASN A 442 15.15 -7.76 21.18
N TYR A 443 15.03 -6.88 22.16
CA TYR A 443 16.07 -6.68 23.19
C TYR A 443 15.47 -6.61 24.60
N ASP A 444 14.27 -7.12 24.80
CA ASP A 444 13.54 -7.00 26.06
C ASP A 444 14.32 -7.68 27.21
N ASP A 445 14.81 -8.89 26.95
CA ASP A 445 15.54 -9.74 27.92
C ASP A 445 17.05 -9.45 28.01
N ALA A 446 17.59 -8.50 27.25
CA ALA A 446 19.02 -8.18 27.24
C ALA A 446 19.28 -6.86 27.97
N ASN A 447 20.32 -6.78 28.81
CA ASN A 447 20.70 -5.55 29.49
C ASN A 447 21.98 -4.94 28.91
N ASN A 448 22.97 -5.77 28.60
CA ASN A 448 24.23 -5.36 28.00
C ASN A 448 24.24 -5.72 26.51
N ILE A 449 24.21 -4.70 25.66
CA ILE A 449 23.99 -4.86 24.23
C ILE A 449 25.18 -4.26 23.48
N LEU A 450 25.76 -5.06 22.57
CA LEU A 450 26.80 -4.61 21.65
C LEU A 450 26.19 -4.39 20.25
N LEU A 451 26.24 -3.16 19.76
CA LEU A 451 25.89 -2.82 18.39
C LEU A 451 27.14 -2.91 17.49
N VAL A 452 27.07 -3.69 16.42
CA VAL A 452 28.18 -3.88 15.46
C VAL A 452 27.73 -3.48 14.05
N GLY A 453 28.20 -2.32 13.60
CA GLY A 453 27.82 -1.74 12.29
C GLY A 453 28.93 -1.79 11.26
N GLY A 454 28.59 -2.14 10.01
CA GLY A 454 29.51 -2.12 8.88
C GLY A 454 28.98 -1.29 7.71
N GLY A 455 29.72 -0.28 7.27
CA GLY A 455 29.37 0.57 6.13
C GLY A 455 27.95 1.13 6.22
N MET A 456 27.14 0.93 5.18
CA MET A 456 25.74 1.41 5.18
C MET A 456 24.84 0.72 6.22
N GLY A 457 25.21 -0.47 6.73
CA GLY A 457 24.47 -1.13 7.80
C GLY A 457 24.42 -0.32 9.10
N ILE A 458 25.37 0.62 9.29
CA ILE A 458 25.37 1.55 10.42
C ILE A 458 24.07 2.37 10.47
N ALA A 459 23.52 2.75 9.31
CA ALA A 459 22.27 3.52 9.24
C ALA A 459 21.10 2.79 9.92
N ALA A 460 20.98 1.47 9.72
CA ALA A 460 19.92 0.67 10.33
C ALA A 460 20.04 0.58 11.86
N LEU A 461 21.26 0.72 12.40
CA LEU A 461 21.52 0.66 13.84
C LEU A 461 21.25 1.98 14.56
N THR A 462 21.38 3.12 13.87
CA THR A 462 21.21 4.44 14.51
C THR A 462 19.82 4.64 15.12
N SER A 463 18.77 4.05 14.53
CA SER A 463 17.40 4.15 15.04
C SER A 463 17.17 3.38 16.36
N LEU A 464 18.08 2.48 16.75
CA LEU A 464 18.01 1.74 18.02
C LEU A 464 18.45 2.56 19.23
N ILE A 465 19.33 3.54 19.06
CA ILE A 465 20.06 4.15 20.18
C ILE A 465 19.12 4.83 21.17
N ARG A 466 18.16 5.61 20.66
CA ARG A 466 17.20 6.33 21.51
C ARG A 466 16.30 5.35 22.29
N PRO A 467 15.65 4.35 21.66
CA PRO A 467 14.92 3.30 22.39
C PRO A 467 15.77 2.55 23.42
N LEU A 468 17.01 2.18 23.11
CA LEU A 468 17.88 1.47 24.06
C LEU A 468 18.20 2.33 25.29
N LYS A 469 18.51 3.61 25.09
CA LYS A 469 18.72 4.57 26.18
C LYS A 469 17.45 4.79 27.02
N GLN A 470 16.29 4.94 26.38
CA GLN A 470 15.01 5.10 27.08
C GLN A 470 14.67 3.88 27.95
N ASN A 471 15.02 2.68 27.49
CA ASN A 471 14.88 1.43 28.23
C ASN A 471 16.07 1.14 29.18
N LYS A 472 16.96 2.13 29.40
CA LYS A 472 18.10 2.05 30.34
C LYS A 472 19.00 0.83 30.10
N LYS A 473 19.19 0.44 28.83
CA LYS A 473 20.12 -0.63 28.45
C LYS A 473 21.56 -0.10 28.46
N ASN A 474 22.52 -0.96 28.78
CA ASN A 474 23.95 -0.67 28.66
C ASN A 474 24.38 -0.94 27.23
N VAL A 475 24.76 0.10 26.48
CA VAL A 475 25.02 0.01 25.04
C VAL A 475 26.49 0.27 24.77
N THR A 476 27.16 -0.71 24.16
CA THR A 476 28.49 -0.56 23.56
C THR A 476 28.33 -0.54 22.05
N ILE A 477 29.07 0.33 21.35
CA ILE A 477 28.98 0.46 19.90
C ILE A 477 30.36 0.28 19.29
N THR A 478 30.45 -0.54 18.26
CA THR A 478 31.59 -0.56 17.35
C THR A 478 31.10 -0.46 15.90
N ILE A 479 31.74 0.41 15.13
CA ILE A 479 31.43 0.66 13.72
C ILE A 479 32.70 0.62 12.88
N GLY A 480 32.57 0.11 11.65
CA GLY A 480 33.66 0.20 10.69
C GLY A 480 33.23 0.34 9.24
N ALA A 481 34.17 0.83 8.43
CA ALA A 481 33.98 1.03 7.00
C ALA A 481 35.32 0.99 6.25
N LYS A 482 35.29 0.93 4.91
CA LYS A 482 36.51 0.91 4.08
C LYS A 482 37.41 2.15 4.27
N ASP A 483 36.80 3.30 4.51
CA ASP A 483 37.45 4.62 4.63
C ASP A 483 36.61 5.57 5.50
N LYS A 484 37.19 6.72 5.86
CA LYS A 484 36.55 7.76 6.68
C LYS A 484 35.27 8.30 6.06
N ILE A 485 35.17 8.36 4.74
CA ILE A 485 34.01 8.89 4.01
C ILE A 485 32.81 7.94 4.13
N SER A 486 33.10 6.64 4.14
CA SER A 486 32.11 5.57 4.25
C SER A 486 31.70 5.26 5.70
N LEU A 487 32.43 5.79 6.69
CA LEU A 487 32.13 5.65 8.11
C LEU A 487 31.02 6.61 8.56
N ILE A 488 29.82 6.36 8.07
CA ILE A 488 28.65 7.21 8.29
C ILE A 488 28.29 7.31 9.78
N PHE A 489 27.78 8.48 10.18
CA PHE A 489 27.27 8.74 11.53
C PHE A 489 28.25 8.59 12.69
N ALA A 490 29.56 8.43 12.45
CA ALA A 490 30.54 8.30 13.52
C ALA A 490 30.47 9.45 14.55
N ASP A 491 30.38 10.70 14.09
CA ASP A 491 30.27 11.87 14.99
C ASP A 491 28.97 11.87 15.80
N ARG A 492 27.83 11.58 15.14
CA ARG A 492 26.52 11.43 15.79
C ARG A 492 26.54 10.33 16.85
N LEU A 493 27.22 9.21 16.56
CA LEU A 493 27.32 8.08 17.46
C LEU A 493 28.22 8.37 18.66
N LEU A 494 29.35 9.04 18.45
CA LEU A 494 30.26 9.49 19.52
C LEU A 494 29.58 10.51 20.45
N GLU A 495 28.78 11.42 19.90
CA GLU A 495 28.01 12.37 20.72
C GLU A 495 26.97 11.65 21.59
N LEU A 496 26.32 10.62 21.04
CA LEU A 496 25.33 9.84 21.79
C LEU A 496 25.99 8.85 22.76
N ILE A 497 27.05 8.17 22.37
CA ILE A 497 27.77 7.14 23.15
C ILE A 497 29.27 7.42 22.99
N PRO A 498 29.89 8.18 23.93
CA PRO A 498 31.28 8.62 23.83
C PRO A 498 32.31 7.50 23.61
N ASP A 499 32.04 6.32 24.15
CA ASP A 499 32.91 5.14 24.03
C ASP A 499 32.69 4.35 22.73
N THR A 500 32.06 4.95 21.72
CA THR A 500 31.88 4.31 20.40
C THR A 500 33.23 4.06 19.74
N LEU A 501 33.52 2.79 19.46
CA LEU A 501 34.73 2.39 18.77
C LEU A 501 34.55 2.52 17.25
N CYS A 502 35.44 3.29 16.63
CA CYS A 502 35.48 3.49 15.19
C CYS A 502 36.70 2.77 14.60
N SER A 503 36.52 2.04 13.50
CA SER A 503 37.63 1.50 12.70
C SER A 503 37.45 1.76 11.21
N THR A 504 38.57 1.91 10.49
CA THR A 504 38.55 1.88 9.02
C THR A 504 39.63 0.96 8.49
N ASP A 505 39.35 0.29 7.37
CA ASP A 505 40.26 -0.68 6.76
C ASP A 505 41.60 -0.02 6.36
N ASP A 506 41.54 1.25 5.93
CA ASP A 506 42.70 2.06 5.53
C ASP A 506 43.38 2.81 6.69
N GLY A 507 42.74 2.92 7.86
CA GLY A 507 43.20 3.71 9.01
C GLY A 507 42.93 5.22 8.92
N SER A 508 42.16 5.69 7.94
CA SER A 508 41.80 7.11 7.79
C SER A 508 40.92 7.68 8.91
N ARG A 509 40.26 6.83 9.73
CA ARG A 509 39.58 7.24 10.97
C ARG A 509 39.54 6.10 11.99
N GLY A 510 39.90 6.38 13.24
CA GLY A 510 39.88 5.40 14.31
C GLY A 510 41.00 4.36 14.17
N LYS A 511 40.74 3.11 14.55
CA LYS A 511 41.71 2.00 14.45
C LYS A 511 41.80 1.48 13.01
N LYS A 512 43.02 1.17 12.55
CA LYS A 512 43.24 0.49 11.26
C LYS A 512 43.03 -1.02 11.41
N CYS A 513 41.79 -1.46 11.29
CA CYS A 513 41.41 -2.87 11.38
C CYS A 513 39.99 -3.07 10.83
N PHE A 514 39.58 -4.32 10.64
CA PHE A 514 38.17 -4.61 10.41
C PHE A 514 37.39 -4.41 11.70
N VAL A 515 36.12 -4.02 11.60
CA VAL A 515 35.26 -3.85 12.78
C VAL A 515 35.15 -5.14 13.61
N THR A 516 35.23 -6.30 12.94
CA THR A 516 35.19 -7.62 13.58
C THR A 516 36.36 -7.84 14.55
N ASP A 517 37.51 -7.22 14.28
CA ASP A 517 38.72 -7.38 15.08
C ASP A 517 38.57 -6.65 16.44
N THR A 518 37.71 -5.63 16.50
CA THR A 518 37.44 -4.88 17.75
C THR A 518 36.54 -5.65 18.72
N ILE A 519 35.82 -6.68 18.25
CA ILE A 519 34.82 -7.39 19.05
C ILE A 519 35.49 -8.18 20.17
N GLU A 520 36.59 -8.87 19.89
CA GLU A 520 37.31 -9.66 20.90
C GLU A 520 37.83 -8.78 22.05
N GLU A 521 38.34 -7.59 21.71
CA GLU A 521 38.77 -6.57 22.69
C GLU A 521 37.60 -6.15 23.58
N ILE A 522 36.44 -5.84 22.99
CA ILE A 522 35.24 -5.45 23.74
C ILE A 522 34.78 -6.57 24.66
N LEU A 523 34.70 -7.80 24.15
CA LEU A 523 34.23 -8.97 24.91
C LEU A 523 35.19 -9.39 26.04
N THR A 524 36.45 -8.94 25.99
CA THR A 524 37.41 -9.17 27.08
C THR A 524 37.15 -8.25 28.28
N HIS A 525 36.60 -7.06 28.04
CA HIS A 525 36.39 -6.04 29.07
C HIS A 525 34.92 -5.85 29.47
N ASN A 526 33.97 -6.41 28.72
CA ASN A 526 32.55 -6.20 28.92
C ASN A 526 31.78 -7.52 28.92
N SER A 527 30.79 -7.64 29.81
CA SER A 527 29.79 -8.70 29.76
C SER A 527 28.69 -8.29 28.78
N ILE A 528 28.44 -9.09 27.73
CA ILE A 528 27.46 -8.79 26.68
C ILE A 528 26.43 -9.92 26.60
N ASP A 529 25.15 -9.57 26.64
CA ASP A 529 24.01 -10.52 26.58
C ASP A 529 23.54 -10.75 25.14
N LEU A 530 23.63 -9.69 24.32
CA LEU A 530 23.10 -9.65 22.96
C LEU A 530 23.99 -8.80 22.06
N ILE A 531 24.34 -9.34 20.90
CA ILE A 531 24.96 -8.60 19.80
C ILE A 531 23.89 -8.32 18.73
N ILE A 532 23.77 -7.07 18.32
CA ILE A 532 22.93 -6.64 17.21
C ILE A 532 23.86 -6.17 16.09
N THR A 533 23.74 -6.75 14.91
CA THR A 533 24.65 -6.43 13.80
C THR A 533 23.95 -6.16 12.47
N CYS A 534 24.50 -5.22 11.71
CA CYS A 534 24.08 -4.95 10.35
C CYS A 534 25.26 -4.44 9.51
N GLY A 535 25.43 -4.99 8.31
CA GLY A 535 26.51 -4.62 7.39
C GLY A 535 26.72 -5.69 6.32
N PRO A 536 27.91 -5.74 5.69
CA PRO A 536 28.25 -6.80 4.74
C PRO A 536 28.06 -8.19 5.37
N GLU A 537 27.48 -9.14 4.64
CA GLU A 537 27.16 -10.44 5.23
C GLU A 537 28.39 -11.21 5.71
N ILE A 538 29.51 -11.05 5.02
CA ILE A 538 30.79 -11.64 5.44
C ILE A 538 31.25 -11.11 6.80
N MET A 539 30.95 -9.84 7.11
CA MET A 539 31.20 -9.24 8.42
C MET A 539 30.25 -9.86 9.45
N MET A 540 28.94 -9.89 9.17
CA MET A 540 27.95 -10.45 10.09
C MET A 540 28.22 -11.94 10.39
N LYS A 541 28.70 -12.71 9.41
CA LYS A 541 29.10 -14.11 9.59
C LYS A 541 30.23 -14.24 10.62
N LYS A 542 31.28 -13.43 10.51
CA LYS A 542 32.37 -13.40 11.49
C LYS A 542 31.88 -13.00 12.89
N VAL A 543 30.96 -12.02 12.98
CA VAL A 543 30.35 -11.62 14.25
C VAL A 543 29.65 -12.81 14.93
N ILE A 544 28.88 -13.59 14.16
CA ILE A 544 28.16 -14.77 14.66
C ILE A 544 29.16 -15.84 15.14
N GLU A 545 30.20 -16.12 14.36
CA GLU A 545 31.24 -17.09 14.72
C GLU A 545 31.94 -16.71 16.05
N THR A 546 32.32 -15.43 16.22
CA THR A 546 32.93 -14.93 17.47
C THR A 546 31.96 -15.00 18.65
N ALA A 547 30.70 -14.62 18.46
CA ALA A 547 29.68 -14.63 19.52
C ALA A 547 29.39 -16.04 20.04
N GLU A 548 29.41 -17.04 19.15
CA GLU A 548 29.11 -18.43 19.48
C GLU A 548 30.17 -19.08 20.34
N LEU A 549 31.45 -18.77 20.11
CA LEU A 549 32.55 -19.19 20.97
C LEU A 549 32.37 -18.72 22.42
N LYS A 550 31.54 -17.69 22.63
CA LYS A 550 31.24 -17.09 23.93
C LYS A 550 29.79 -17.31 24.39
N ASN A 551 28.99 -18.09 23.65
CA ASN A 551 27.56 -18.33 23.91
C ASN A 551 26.71 -17.04 24.02
N ILE A 552 27.01 -16.02 23.21
CA ILE A 552 26.27 -14.74 23.19
C ILE A 552 25.18 -14.80 22.12
N LYS A 553 23.98 -14.29 22.43
CA LYS A 553 22.88 -14.22 21.46
C LYS A 553 23.19 -13.18 20.39
N VAL A 554 22.79 -13.46 19.14
CA VAL A 554 22.96 -12.53 18.02
C VAL A 554 21.66 -12.33 17.25
N GLN A 555 21.38 -11.08 16.90
CA GLN A 555 20.42 -10.72 15.86
C GLN A 555 21.14 -9.97 14.73
N ALA A 556 20.83 -10.31 13.49
CA ALA A 556 21.37 -9.61 12.32
C ALA A 556 20.26 -9.16 11.36
N SER A 557 20.48 -8.03 10.71
CA SER A 557 19.56 -7.49 9.68
C SER A 557 20.08 -7.82 8.29
N LEU A 558 19.35 -8.68 7.57
CA LEU A 558 19.66 -9.03 6.19
C LEU A 558 19.04 -8.03 5.22
N GLU A 559 19.85 -7.58 4.26
CA GLU A 559 19.38 -6.75 3.15
C GLU A 559 19.36 -7.53 1.84
N ARG A 560 18.24 -7.48 1.10
CA ARG A 560 18.05 -8.11 -0.22
C ARG A 560 17.20 -7.21 -1.14
N LYS A 561 16.97 -7.65 -2.38
CA LYS A 561 16.05 -7.02 -3.34
C LYS A 561 14.58 -7.18 -2.90
N MET A 562 14.19 -6.50 -1.82
CA MET A 562 12.87 -6.55 -1.18
C MET A 562 11.80 -5.71 -1.91
N LYS A 563 11.76 -5.76 -3.25
CA LYS A 563 11.00 -4.84 -4.12
C LYS A 563 9.51 -4.71 -3.76
N CYS A 564 8.85 -5.82 -3.44
CA CYS A 564 7.40 -5.81 -3.19
C CYS A 564 7.01 -5.49 -1.73
N GLY A 565 7.91 -5.67 -0.76
CA GLY A 565 7.62 -5.47 0.67
C GLY A 565 6.79 -6.57 1.35
N VAL A 566 6.14 -7.48 0.60
CA VAL A 566 5.16 -8.45 1.16
C VAL A 566 5.24 -9.88 0.64
N GLY A 567 6.35 -10.25 0.02
CA GLY A 567 6.61 -11.64 -0.36
C GLY A 567 5.86 -12.09 -1.61
N LEU A 568 5.42 -11.16 -2.46
CA LEU A 568 4.72 -11.47 -3.71
C LEU A 568 5.66 -11.75 -4.89
N CYS A 569 6.82 -11.07 -4.96
CA CYS A 569 7.70 -11.14 -6.13
C CYS A 569 8.81 -12.21 -6.04
N GLY A 570 9.03 -12.80 -4.86
CA GLY A 570 10.08 -13.82 -4.64
C GLY A 570 11.54 -13.34 -4.69
N SER A 571 11.82 -12.09 -5.09
CA SER A 571 13.20 -11.59 -5.31
C SER A 571 14.10 -11.55 -4.07
N CYS A 572 13.52 -11.67 -2.87
CA CYS A 572 14.24 -11.66 -1.59
C CYS A 572 14.16 -13.01 -0.87
N CYS A 573 13.76 -14.08 -1.56
CA CYS A 573 13.66 -15.40 -0.96
C CYS A 573 15.03 -15.99 -0.61
N ILE A 574 15.11 -16.67 0.53
CA ILE A 574 16.29 -17.36 1.04
C ILE A 574 15.91 -18.72 1.66
N GLY A 575 16.91 -19.49 2.09
CA GLY A 575 16.75 -20.82 2.68
C GLY A 575 16.97 -21.93 1.66
N LYS A 576 17.07 -23.18 2.13
CA LYS A 576 17.42 -24.34 1.30
C LYS A 576 16.53 -24.49 0.04
N ASN A 577 15.26 -24.12 0.17
CA ASN A 577 14.26 -24.19 -0.92
C ASN A 577 13.77 -22.80 -1.38
N ASN A 578 14.48 -21.71 -1.05
CA ASN A 578 14.03 -20.33 -1.31
C ASN A 578 12.60 -20.04 -0.82
N ASN A 579 12.24 -20.62 0.34
CA ASN A 579 10.89 -20.56 0.90
C ASN A 579 10.71 -19.42 1.93
N VAL A 580 11.80 -18.78 2.36
CA VAL A 580 11.74 -17.68 3.33
C VAL A 580 11.79 -16.34 2.59
N SER A 581 10.65 -15.67 2.46
CA SER A 581 10.57 -14.30 1.93
C SER A 581 11.00 -13.30 2.99
N ILE A 582 12.16 -12.67 2.84
CA ILE A 582 12.69 -11.73 3.84
C ILE A 582 11.78 -10.50 3.99
N CYS A 583 11.25 -9.93 2.91
CA CYS A 583 10.38 -8.75 3.04
C CYS A 583 9.07 -9.02 3.81
N LYS A 584 8.56 -10.26 3.76
CA LYS A 584 7.36 -10.69 4.50
C LYS A 584 7.69 -11.06 5.95
N THR A 585 8.73 -11.86 6.16
CA THR A 585 9.17 -12.33 7.49
C THR A 585 9.76 -11.20 8.31
N GLY A 586 10.42 -10.27 7.63
CA GLY A 586 11.22 -9.19 8.17
C GLY A 586 12.73 -9.44 8.05
N PRO A 587 13.54 -8.37 8.03
CA PRO A 587 14.98 -8.46 7.81
C PRO A 587 15.75 -8.99 9.03
N ILE A 588 15.15 -9.02 10.22
CA ILE A 588 15.83 -9.39 11.47
C ILE A 588 15.77 -10.89 11.68
N PHE A 589 16.94 -11.53 11.82
CA PHE A 589 17.09 -12.97 12.01
C PHE A 589 18.03 -13.29 13.18
N SER A 590 17.78 -14.43 13.84
CA SER A 590 18.68 -14.98 14.86
C SER A 590 19.88 -15.70 14.26
N SER A 591 20.92 -15.97 15.07
CA SER A 591 22.04 -16.83 14.63
C SER A 591 21.59 -18.21 14.15
N SER A 592 20.59 -18.82 14.80
CA SER A 592 20.02 -20.10 14.39
C SER A 592 19.35 -20.05 13.01
N ASP A 593 18.62 -18.97 12.71
CA ASP A 593 17.98 -18.80 11.40
C ASP A 593 19.03 -18.67 10.30
N LEU A 594 20.02 -17.79 10.51
CA LEU A 594 21.06 -17.47 9.53
C LEU A 594 21.91 -18.68 9.16
N LYS A 595 22.20 -19.55 10.13
CA LYS A 595 22.92 -20.81 9.90
C LYS A 595 22.15 -21.80 9.03
N SER A 596 20.82 -21.73 9.05
CA SER A 596 19.97 -22.58 8.20
C SER A 596 19.95 -22.12 6.74
N PHE A 597 20.45 -20.91 6.44
CA PHE A 597 20.41 -20.31 5.12
C PHE A 597 21.74 -20.54 4.37
N PRO A 598 21.78 -21.44 3.37
CA PRO A 598 23.02 -21.74 2.64
C PRO A 598 23.56 -20.53 1.85
N GLN A 599 22.71 -19.54 1.54
CA GLN A 599 23.08 -18.33 0.82
C GLN A 599 23.68 -17.24 1.73
N PHE A 600 23.64 -17.39 3.06
CA PHE A 600 24.12 -16.35 3.97
C PHE A 600 25.66 -16.23 3.91
N GLY A 601 26.16 -15.01 3.77
CA GLY A 601 27.59 -14.70 3.68
C GLY A 601 28.14 -14.66 2.25
N THR A 602 27.33 -14.98 1.23
CA THR A 602 27.76 -14.97 -0.18
C THR A 602 27.10 -13.88 -1.00
N TYR A 603 26.11 -13.17 -0.44
CA TYR A 603 25.39 -12.14 -1.16
C TYR A 603 26.19 -10.84 -1.31
N SER A 604 26.20 -10.31 -2.54
CA SER A 604 26.69 -8.98 -2.86
C SER A 604 25.60 -8.18 -3.58
N LYS A 605 25.48 -6.90 -3.25
CA LYS A 605 24.67 -5.94 -3.99
C LYS A 605 25.50 -5.46 -5.19
N SER A 606 25.48 -6.22 -6.28
CA SER A 606 25.96 -5.81 -7.60
C SER A 606 24.85 -5.18 -8.42
#